data_AF-A0A6M3K4C5-F1
#
_entry.id   AF-A0A6M3K4C5-F1
#
_cell.length_a   1.000
_cell.length_b   1.000
_cell.length_c   1.000
_cell.angle_alpha   90.00
_cell.angle_beta   90.00
_cell.angle_gamma   90.00
#
_symmetry.space_group_name_H-M   'P 1'
#
loop_
_entity.id
_entity.type
_entity.pdbx_description
1 polymer ?
#
loop_
_entity_poly.entity_id
_entity_poly.type
_entity_poly.pdbx_seq_one_letter_code
_entity_poly.pdbx_strand_id
1 'polypeptide(L)'
;MNVKSLYKIVKEDILPKHTCSIKPKESNIYSKKQIQHSFPGFSDEMNTKDKVKLGTFYELLTSGLFGGSLADIFTLVGFQDNNTLKIHPDVLDTKRKNIRESKAIVTGGHLTLFDGQINRYSWYQSMYPEFKTFFVVWRHNLKKRMNNYVSYIEVFKELANKTIYGAVIPFSLIFAMHASKDQDIIRRFELDTWEHCTTVKSQFLNLFIFNPEEAIKKLEFSCSDFIIKRLVTPDNMTMEGLKLDKIPIVVIDHVTYADWVQNEIMHTQEDVPF
;
A
#
# COMPACT_ATOMS: atom_id res chain seq x y z
N MET A 1 -14.23 -17.29 -0.59
CA MET A 1 -12.95 -18.01 -0.40
C MET A 1 -12.65 -18.05 1.10
N ASN A 2 -12.40 -19.23 1.69
CA ASN A 2 -12.12 -19.35 3.13
C ASN A 2 -10.67 -18.89 3.43
N VAL A 3 -10.44 -18.26 4.59
CA VAL A 3 -9.11 -17.81 5.03
C VAL A 3 -8.06 -18.94 4.99
N LYS A 4 -8.43 -20.16 5.40
CA LYS A 4 -7.53 -21.31 5.35
C LYS A 4 -7.16 -21.70 3.91
N SER A 5 -8.08 -21.51 2.95
CA SER A 5 -7.78 -21.81 1.55
C SER A 5 -6.85 -20.78 0.94
N LEU A 6 -6.99 -19.48 1.27
CA LEU A 6 -6.13 -18.44 0.71
C LEU A 6 -4.65 -18.63 1.10
N TYR A 7 -4.37 -18.82 2.38
CA TYR A 7 -3.00 -19.05 2.85
C TYR A 7 -2.38 -20.30 2.20
N LYS A 8 -3.17 -21.37 2.12
CA LYS A 8 -2.76 -22.63 1.47
C LYS A 8 -2.42 -22.41 0.00
N ILE A 9 -3.31 -21.80 -0.79
CA ILE A 9 -3.09 -21.51 -2.21
C ILE A 9 -1.83 -20.64 -2.38
N VAL A 10 -1.66 -19.61 -1.55
CA VAL A 10 -0.49 -18.73 -1.64
C VAL A 10 0.81 -19.49 -1.39
N LYS A 11 0.87 -20.33 -0.34
CA LYS A 11 2.07 -21.08 0.00
C LYS A 11 2.35 -22.24 -0.96
N GLU A 12 1.32 -22.94 -1.42
CA GLU A 12 1.47 -24.17 -2.21
C GLU A 12 1.48 -23.91 -3.73
N ASP A 13 0.71 -22.94 -4.22
CA ASP A 13 0.55 -22.73 -5.67
C ASP A 13 1.23 -21.46 -6.18
N ILE A 14 1.27 -20.39 -5.37
CA ILE A 14 1.84 -19.10 -5.79
C ILE A 14 3.32 -18.99 -5.45
N LEU A 15 3.71 -19.28 -4.21
CA LEU A 15 5.07 -19.09 -3.74
C LEU A 15 6.10 -19.85 -4.60
N PRO A 16 5.86 -21.10 -5.07
CA PRO A 16 6.79 -21.77 -5.99
C PRO A 16 6.99 -21.04 -7.32
N LYS A 17 6.04 -20.22 -7.75
CA LYS A 17 6.16 -19.38 -8.97
C LYS A 17 7.00 -18.12 -8.73
N HIS A 18 7.30 -17.78 -7.47
CA HIS A 18 8.12 -16.62 -7.10
C HIS A 18 9.56 -17.08 -6.88
N THR A 19 10.34 -17.06 -7.95
CA THR A 19 11.71 -17.61 -7.97
C THR A 19 12.79 -16.54 -7.80
N CYS A 20 12.45 -15.27 -8.00
CA CYS A 20 13.38 -14.14 -7.86
C CYS A 20 13.23 -13.50 -6.47
N SER A 21 14.29 -13.56 -5.66
CA SER A 21 14.31 -12.90 -4.36
C SER A 21 14.57 -11.40 -4.52
N ILE A 22 13.83 -10.59 -3.77
CA ILE A 22 14.16 -9.17 -3.58
C ILE A 22 15.50 -9.09 -2.85
N LYS A 23 16.42 -8.25 -3.32
CA LYS A 23 17.64 -7.94 -2.55
C LYS A 23 17.29 -6.93 -1.46
N PRO A 24 17.55 -7.21 -0.17
CA PRO A 24 17.35 -6.21 0.87
C PRO A 24 18.17 -4.96 0.52
N LYS A 25 17.57 -3.79 0.74
CA LYS A 25 18.27 -2.51 0.61
C LYS A 25 18.74 -2.14 2.00
N GLU A 26 20.05 -2.14 2.22
CA GLU A 26 20.61 -1.63 3.48
C GLU A 26 20.14 -0.19 3.69
N SER A 27 19.36 0.03 4.74
CA SER A 27 19.00 1.36 5.22
C SER A 27 19.08 1.35 6.74
N ASN A 28 19.90 2.25 7.28
CA ASN A 28 20.08 2.53 8.70
C ASN A 28 18.72 2.58 9.43
N ILE A 29 18.49 1.66 10.36
CA ILE A 29 17.30 1.65 11.22
C ILE A 29 17.70 2.27 12.56
N TYR A 30 17.22 3.48 12.82
CA TYR A 30 16.80 4.12 14.10
C TYR A 30 16.61 5.62 13.79
N SER A 31 15.52 6.30 14.17
CA SER A 31 15.10 6.57 15.55
C SER A 31 13.60 6.89 15.67
N LYS A 32 13.11 6.79 16.91
CA LYS A 32 11.74 7.05 17.36
C LYS A 32 11.21 8.43 16.93
N LYS A 33 10.19 8.44 16.08
CA LYS A 33 9.02 9.33 16.21
C LYS A 33 7.84 8.70 15.49
N GLN A 34 6.75 8.48 16.23
CA GLN A 34 5.49 7.99 15.68
C GLN A 34 4.92 9.05 14.76
N ILE A 35 4.72 8.70 13.50
CA ILE A 35 3.85 9.45 12.60
C ILE A 35 2.65 8.54 12.31
N GLN A 36 1.48 9.15 12.43
CA GLN A 36 0.20 8.48 12.59
C GLN A 36 -0.63 8.80 11.34
N HIS A 37 -0.80 7.87 10.40
CA HIS A 37 -1.74 8.05 9.29
C HIS A 37 -2.57 6.78 8.99
N SER A 38 -3.67 6.99 8.27
CA SER A 38 -5.00 6.45 8.55
C SER A 38 -5.31 5.08 7.91
N PHE A 39 -6.14 4.29 8.62
CA PHE A 39 -6.66 2.98 8.21
C PHE A 39 -8.11 2.75 8.71
N PRO A 40 -9.13 2.75 7.83
CA PRO A 40 -10.44 2.19 8.11
C PRO A 40 -10.67 0.97 7.24
N GLY A 41 -10.02 -0.14 7.58
CA GLY A 41 -10.50 -1.49 7.23
C GLY A 41 -10.93 -2.26 8.49
N PHE A 42 -11.12 -1.56 9.60
CA PHE A 42 -11.17 -2.11 10.95
C PHE A 42 -12.26 -1.38 11.74
N SER A 43 -13.12 -2.14 12.44
CA SER A 43 -14.18 -1.63 13.31
C SER A 43 -13.65 -0.54 14.26
N ASP A 44 -14.47 0.48 14.53
CA ASP A 44 -14.18 1.62 15.42
C ASP A 44 -13.77 1.25 16.86
N GLU A 45 -13.75 -0.04 17.20
CA GLU A 45 -13.39 -0.60 18.50
C GLU A 45 -11.88 -0.84 18.73
N MET A 46 -10.98 -0.55 17.78
CA MET A 46 -9.52 -0.67 18.01
C MET A 46 -8.88 0.65 18.46
N ASN A 47 -8.20 0.62 19.60
CA ASN A 47 -7.46 1.76 20.16
C ASN A 47 -6.36 2.24 19.19
N THR A 48 -6.20 3.55 19.05
CA THR A 48 -5.16 4.26 18.28
C THR A 48 -3.76 3.66 18.41
N LYS A 49 -3.39 3.19 19.61
CA LYS A 49 -2.08 2.54 19.86
C LYS A 49 -1.86 1.29 19.01
N ASP A 50 -2.90 0.54 18.69
CA ASP A 50 -2.79 -0.72 17.95
C ASP A 50 -2.61 -0.52 16.44
N LYS A 51 -3.23 0.53 15.88
CA LYS A 51 -3.07 0.91 14.47
C LYS A 51 -1.62 1.32 14.19
N VAL A 52 -1.01 2.05 15.13
CA VAL A 52 0.39 2.48 15.03
C VAL A 52 1.34 1.28 14.98
N LYS A 53 1.10 0.22 15.77
CA LYS A 53 1.98 -0.98 15.75
C LYS A 53 1.95 -1.74 14.43
N LEU A 54 0.78 -1.83 13.79
CA LEU A 54 0.63 -2.45 12.46
C LEU A 54 1.35 -1.63 11.39
N GLY A 55 1.09 -0.32 11.36
CA GLY A 55 1.70 0.60 10.40
C GLY A 55 3.22 0.49 10.43
N THR A 56 3.81 0.66 11.62
CA THR A 56 5.27 0.65 11.77
C THR A 56 5.92 -0.66 11.33
N PHE A 57 5.31 -1.82 11.56
CA PHE A 57 5.84 -3.10 11.05
C PHE A 57 5.96 -3.08 9.52
N TYR A 58 4.89 -2.67 8.83
CA TYR A 58 4.85 -2.71 7.38
C TYR A 58 5.61 -1.57 6.72
N GLU A 59 5.69 -0.41 7.36
CA GLU A 59 6.59 0.68 6.98
C GLU A 59 8.06 0.23 6.98
N LEU A 60 8.50 -0.39 8.08
CA LEU A 60 9.86 -0.94 8.21
C LEU A 60 10.11 -2.05 7.17
N LEU A 61 9.16 -2.96 6.98
CA LEU A 61 9.27 -4.03 5.99
C LEU A 61 9.36 -3.46 4.56
N THR A 62 8.51 -2.51 4.21
CA THR A 62 8.51 -1.82 2.92
C THR A 62 9.85 -1.11 2.70
N SER A 63 10.35 -0.38 3.70
CA SER A 63 11.64 0.31 3.62
C SER A 63 12.80 -0.69 3.44
N GLY A 64 12.87 -1.74 4.24
CA GLY A 64 13.96 -2.73 4.15
C GLY A 64 13.98 -3.52 2.83
N LEU A 65 12.82 -3.77 2.22
CA LEU A 65 12.71 -4.48 0.95
C LEU A 65 12.98 -3.58 -0.26
N PHE A 66 12.44 -2.36 -0.26
CA PHE A 66 12.44 -1.51 -1.44
C PHE A 66 13.40 -0.31 -1.33
N GLY A 67 14.03 -0.12 -0.18
CA GLY A 67 14.84 1.04 0.16
C GLY A 67 14.01 2.30 0.40
N GLY A 68 14.71 3.36 0.78
CA GLY A 68 14.13 4.63 1.21
C GLY A 68 14.32 4.84 2.71
N SER A 69 13.82 5.97 3.20
CA SER A 69 13.71 6.28 4.62
C SER A 69 12.25 6.37 5.01
N LEU A 70 11.95 6.04 6.27
CA LEU A 70 10.67 6.42 6.86
C LEU A 70 10.54 7.93 6.77
N ALA A 71 9.43 8.41 6.25
CA ALA A 71 9.31 9.80 5.85
C ALA A 71 8.71 10.66 6.97
N ASP A 72 9.50 11.61 7.45
CA ASP A 72 9.03 12.69 8.33
C ASP A 72 8.43 13.80 7.46
N ILE A 73 7.09 13.85 7.32
CA ILE A 73 6.26 14.95 6.78
C ILE A 73 6.80 15.68 5.51
N PHE A 74 6.16 15.49 4.35
CA PHE A 74 6.40 16.31 3.17
C PHE A 74 5.42 17.48 3.12
N THR A 75 5.96 18.67 3.30
CA THR A 75 5.19 19.91 3.24
C THR A 75 5.22 20.44 1.80
N LEU A 76 4.08 20.44 1.14
CA LEU A 76 3.89 21.18 -0.12
C LEU A 76 3.38 22.57 0.22
N VAL A 77 4.05 23.59 -0.31
CA VAL A 77 3.54 24.96 -0.29
C VAL A 77 2.92 25.21 -1.66
N GLY A 78 1.61 25.37 -1.73
CA GLY A 78 0.92 25.72 -2.97
C GLY A 78 1.21 27.17 -3.39
N PHE A 79 1.23 27.43 -4.71
CA PHE A 79 1.66 28.72 -5.27
C PHE A 79 0.57 29.80 -5.38
N GLN A 80 -0.66 29.58 -4.89
CA GLN A 80 -1.73 30.57 -5.09
C GLN A 80 -2.47 31.11 -3.85
N ASP A 81 -2.47 30.43 -2.69
CA ASP A 81 -3.29 30.90 -1.55
C ASP A 81 -2.65 30.72 -0.16
N ASN A 82 -1.31 30.56 -0.05
CA ASN A 82 -0.64 30.18 1.21
C ASN A 82 -1.16 28.87 1.85
N ASN A 83 -2.03 28.12 1.17
CA ASN A 83 -2.49 26.82 1.64
C ASN A 83 -1.36 25.80 1.52
N THR A 84 -0.96 25.28 2.67
CA THR A 84 0.12 24.30 2.78
C THR A 84 -0.50 22.89 2.75
N LEU A 85 -0.41 22.21 1.61
CA LEU A 85 -0.86 20.82 1.50
C LEU A 85 0.25 19.90 2.04
N LYS A 86 -0.01 19.20 3.14
CA LYS A 86 0.97 18.25 3.69
C LYS A 86 0.62 16.82 3.27
N ILE A 87 1.57 16.16 2.62
CA ILE A 87 1.51 14.71 2.40
C ILE A 87 2.50 14.03 3.34
N HIS A 88 2.14 12.83 3.79
CA HIS A 88 2.91 12.07 4.74
C HIS A 88 3.05 10.66 4.22
N PRO A 89 3.92 10.44 3.23
CA PRO A 89 4.19 9.11 2.76
C PRO A 89 4.85 8.30 3.85
N ASP A 90 4.61 7.00 3.85
CA ASP A 90 5.20 6.08 4.81
C ASP A 90 6.71 5.89 4.55
N VAL A 91 7.09 5.73 3.27
CA VAL A 91 8.48 5.55 2.85
C VAL A 91 8.77 6.43 1.65
N LEU A 92 9.89 7.16 1.71
CA LEU A 92 10.41 7.94 0.59
C LEU A 92 11.80 7.46 0.15
N ASP A 93 11.97 7.22 -1.14
CA ASP A 93 13.26 6.98 -1.79
C ASP A 93 13.52 8.13 -2.77
N THR A 94 14.17 9.19 -2.29
CA THR A 94 14.51 10.38 -3.12
C THR A 94 15.46 10.04 -4.25
N LYS A 95 16.41 9.13 -4.03
CA LYS A 95 17.39 8.70 -5.03
C LYS A 95 16.72 8.05 -6.23
N ARG A 96 15.68 7.26 -5.99
CA ARG A 96 14.92 6.58 -7.06
C ARG A 96 13.58 7.23 -7.36
N LYS A 97 13.34 8.41 -6.79
CA LYS A 97 12.11 9.20 -6.94
C LYS A 97 10.85 8.34 -6.75
N ASN A 98 10.82 7.56 -5.67
CA ASN A 98 9.67 6.71 -5.36
C ASN A 98 9.08 7.09 -4.01
N ILE A 99 7.76 7.18 -3.98
CA ILE A 99 6.96 7.27 -2.78
C ILE A 99 6.24 5.95 -2.56
N ARG A 100 6.19 5.46 -1.33
CA ARG A 100 5.45 4.26 -0.98
C ARG A 100 4.56 4.52 0.23
N GLU A 101 3.28 4.21 0.07
CA GLU A 101 2.27 4.14 1.12
C GLU A 101 2.05 2.67 1.46
N SER A 102 2.36 2.26 2.68
CA SER A 102 2.14 0.89 3.14
C SER A 102 0.71 0.74 3.66
N LYS A 103 0.01 -0.31 3.21
CA LYS A 103 -1.33 -0.60 3.72
C LYS A 103 -1.45 -2.03 4.22
N ALA A 104 -1.94 -2.20 5.45
CA ALA A 104 -2.15 -3.51 6.06
C ALA A 104 -3.62 -3.93 5.99
N ILE A 105 -3.90 -5.15 5.51
CA ILE A 105 -5.26 -5.67 5.39
C ILE A 105 -5.33 -7.10 5.92
N VAL A 106 -6.26 -7.34 6.84
CA VAL A 106 -6.57 -8.70 7.30
C VAL A 106 -7.24 -9.51 6.17
N THR A 107 -7.13 -10.82 6.22
CA THR A 107 -7.77 -11.71 5.24
C THR A 107 -9.29 -11.54 5.26
N GLY A 108 -9.89 -11.36 4.09
CA GLY A 108 -11.31 -11.03 3.93
C GLY A 108 -11.62 -9.54 4.13
N GLY A 109 -10.67 -8.75 4.65
CA GLY A 109 -10.78 -7.30 4.76
C GLY A 109 -10.66 -6.60 3.40
N HIS A 110 -11.01 -5.32 3.39
CA HIS A 110 -10.99 -4.42 2.24
C HIS A 110 -9.85 -3.41 2.38
N LEU A 111 -9.39 -2.86 1.25
CA LEU A 111 -8.48 -1.72 1.24
C LEU A 111 -9.32 -0.46 1.28
N THR A 112 -8.96 0.51 2.10
CA THR A 112 -9.71 1.76 2.18
C THR A 112 -8.85 2.90 1.72
N LEU A 113 -9.43 3.66 0.79
CA LEU A 113 -8.84 4.78 0.09
C LEU A 113 -9.67 6.01 0.44
N PHE A 114 -9.15 6.86 1.31
CA PHE A 114 -9.81 8.12 1.65
C PHE A 114 -9.68 9.13 0.51
N ASP A 115 -10.75 9.86 0.27
CA ASP A 115 -10.77 10.90 -0.76
C ASP A 115 -9.67 11.93 -0.50
N GLY A 116 -9.51 12.38 0.74
CA GLY A 116 -8.45 13.32 1.11
C GLY A 116 -7.03 12.78 0.87
N GLN A 117 -6.80 11.48 1.04
CA GLN A 117 -5.50 10.86 0.76
C GLN A 117 -5.25 10.76 -0.76
N ILE A 118 -6.25 10.32 -1.52
CA ILE A 118 -6.14 10.20 -2.98
C ILE A 118 -5.95 11.58 -3.62
N ASN A 119 -6.73 12.58 -3.21
CA ASN A 119 -6.60 13.96 -3.69
C ASN A 119 -5.20 14.53 -3.40
N ARG A 120 -4.67 14.31 -2.19
CA ARG A 120 -3.31 14.74 -1.83
C ARG A 120 -2.23 14.13 -2.71
N TYR A 121 -2.32 12.82 -2.97
CA TYR A 121 -1.36 12.16 -3.87
C TYR A 121 -1.53 12.60 -5.32
N SER A 122 -2.77 12.85 -5.78
CA SER A 122 -3.03 13.41 -7.10
C SER A 122 -2.37 14.78 -7.28
N TRP A 123 -2.58 15.69 -6.32
CA TRP A 123 -1.92 17.00 -6.29
C TRP A 123 -0.40 16.91 -6.21
N TYR A 124 0.13 15.98 -5.43
CA TYR A 124 1.57 15.77 -5.38
C TYR A 124 2.11 15.33 -6.74
N GLN A 125 1.40 14.42 -7.42
CA GLN A 125 1.80 13.90 -8.71
C GLN A 125 1.78 14.96 -9.81
N SER A 126 0.83 15.91 -9.79
CA SER A 126 0.87 17.04 -10.73
C SER A 126 2.07 17.96 -10.47
N MET A 127 2.46 18.18 -9.22
CA MET A 127 3.62 19.04 -8.90
C MET A 127 4.97 18.37 -9.13
N TYR A 128 5.06 17.05 -8.92
CA TYR A 128 6.31 16.29 -8.96
C TYR A 128 6.16 15.02 -9.83
N PRO A 129 5.89 15.17 -11.14
CA PRO A 129 5.62 14.04 -12.04
C PRO A 129 6.80 13.08 -12.18
N GLU A 130 8.02 13.50 -11.80
CA GLU A 130 9.20 12.65 -11.76
C GLU A 130 9.18 11.61 -10.64
N PHE A 131 8.31 11.77 -9.64
CA PHE A 131 8.15 10.82 -8.55
C PHE A 131 7.04 9.81 -8.85
N LYS A 132 7.34 8.51 -8.73
CA LYS A 132 6.33 7.46 -8.81
C LYS A 132 5.77 7.14 -7.42
N THR A 133 4.45 7.24 -7.25
CA THR A 133 3.77 6.81 -6.02
C THR A 133 3.28 5.37 -6.15
N PHE A 134 3.53 4.56 -5.12
CA PHE A 134 3.05 3.19 -5.01
C PHE A 134 2.31 2.98 -3.69
N PHE A 135 1.30 2.12 -3.71
CA PHE A 135 0.66 1.58 -2.52
C PHE A 135 1.14 0.14 -2.34
N VAL A 136 1.78 -0.15 -1.21
CA VAL A 136 2.27 -1.47 -0.85
C VAL A 136 1.26 -2.13 0.08
N VAL A 137 0.40 -2.94 -0.51
CA VAL A 137 -0.70 -3.61 0.19
C VAL A 137 -0.22 -4.95 0.73
N TRP A 138 -0.14 -5.06 2.06
CA TRP A 138 0.24 -6.26 2.79
C TRP A 138 -0.99 -7.00 3.32
N ARG A 139 -1.14 -8.26 2.93
CA ARG A 139 -2.21 -9.12 3.43
C ARG A 139 -1.71 -9.95 4.62
N HIS A 140 -2.49 -10.04 5.69
CA HIS A 140 -2.17 -10.87 6.85
C HIS A 140 -3.34 -11.68 7.41
N ASN A 141 -3.03 -12.70 8.20
CA ASN A 141 -4.01 -13.56 8.90
C ASN A 141 -4.00 -13.34 10.43
N LEU A 142 -3.83 -12.09 10.87
CA LEU A 142 -3.85 -11.77 12.29
C LEU A 142 -5.30 -11.70 12.77
N LYS A 143 -5.76 -12.75 13.48
CA LYS A 143 -7.14 -12.87 13.95
C LYS A 143 -7.39 -12.26 15.33
N LYS A 144 -6.38 -12.22 16.19
CA LYS A 144 -6.50 -11.65 17.53
C LYS A 144 -6.56 -10.13 17.40
N ARG A 145 -7.47 -9.50 18.16
CA ARG A 145 -7.42 -8.05 18.40
C ARG A 145 -6.06 -7.70 19.03
N MET A 146 -5.51 -6.55 18.66
CA MET A 146 -4.15 -6.17 19.02
C MET A 146 -3.95 -5.88 20.51
N ASN A 147 -5.00 -5.44 21.19
CA ASN A 147 -5.05 -5.28 22.63
C ASN A 147 -4.84 -6.59 23.42
N ASN A 148 -4.87 -7.75 22.76
CA ASN A 148 -4.56 -9.04 23.37
C ASN A 148 -3.06 -9.36 23.40
N TYR A 149 -2.20 -8.49 22.87
CA TYR A 149 -0.75 -8.66 22.92
C TYR A 149 -0.14 -7.85 24.05
N VAL A 150 0.73 -8.51 24.83
CA VAL A 150 1.40 -7.94 26.00
C VAL A 150 2.48 -6.94 25.57
N SER A 151 3.13 -7.18 24.41
CA SER A 151 4.21 -6.33 23.93
C SER A 151 4.18 -6.05 22.42
N TYR A 152 4.93 -5.04 22.01
CA TYR A 152 5.17 -4.71 20.61
C TYR A 152 5.89 -5.84 19.85
N ILE A 153 6.82 -6.52 20.52
CA ILE A 153 7.62 -7.61 19.95
C ILE A 153 6.72 -8.81 19.63
N GLU A 154 5.71 -9.10 20.47
CA GLU A 154 4.73 -10.16 20.19
C GLU A 154 3.93 -9.88 18.93
N VAL A 155 3.50 -8.62 18.73
CA VAL A 155 2.81 -8.19 17.51
C VAL A 155 3.70 -8.38 16.29
N PHE A 156 4.96 -7.96 16.37
CA PHE A 156 5.92 -8.10 15.28
C PHE A 156 6.19 -9.57 14.93
N LYS A 157 6.35 -10.42 15.95
CA LYS A 157 6.52 -11.87 15.78
C LYS A 157 5.30 -12.50 15.12
N GLU A 158 4.10 -12.09 15.49
CA GLU A 158 2.88 -12.60 14.88
C GLU A 158 2.74 -12.14 13.44
N LEU A 159 3.01 -10.87 13.14
CA LEU A 159 2.98 -10.34 11.78
C LEU A 159 4.02 -11.03 10.89
N ALA A 160 5.26 -11.19 11.37
CA ALA A 160 6.32 -11.90 10.66
C ALA A 160 5.92 -13.31 10.19
N ASN A 161 5.09 -14.00 10.98
CA ASN A 161 4.62 -15.34 10.67
C ASN A 161 3.26 -15.37 9.93
N LYS A 162 2.48 -14.29 9.99
CA LYS A 162 1.08 -14.25 9.51
C LYS A 162 0.87 -13.33 8.31
N THR A 163 1.88 -12.59 7.85
CA THR A 163 1.85 -11.94 6.55
C THR A 163 1.80 -13.01 5.46
N ILE A 164 0.80 -12.91 4.58
CA ILE A 164 0.50 -13.90 3.55
C ILE A 164 1.17 -13.51 2.24
N TYR A 165 1.01 -12.26 1.81
CA TYR A 165 1.59 -11.73 0.56
C TYR A 165 1.66 -10.19 0.60
N GLY A 166 2.43 -9.62 -0.32
CA GLY A 166 2.44 -8.19 -0.63
C GLY A 166 2.06 -7.91 -2.09
N ALA A 167 1.42 -6.78 -2.35
CA ALA A 167 1.19 -6.25 -3.69
C ALA A 167 1.65 -4.78 -3.74
N VAL A 168 2.63 -4.47 -4.59
CA VAL A 168 3.06 -3.09 -4.86
C VAL A 168 2.31 -2.62 -6.08
N ILE A 169 1.36 -1.70 -5.87
CA ILE A 169 0.41 -1.23 -6.88
C ILE A 169 0.74 0.24 -7.19
N PRO A 170 0.93 0.64 -8.45
CA PRO A 170 1.22 2.03 -8.80
C PRO A 170 -0.03 2.90 -8.57
N PHE A 171 0.19 4.18 -8.26
CA PHE A 171 -0.90 5.10 -7.94
C PHE A 171 -1.93 5.22 -9.06
N SER A 172 -1.54 5.14 -10.33
CA SER A 172 -2.46 5.06 -11.48
C SER A 172 -3.59 4.03 -11.30
N LEU A 173 -3.27 2.80 -10.88
CA LEU A 173 -4.28 1.77 -10.63
C LEU A 173 -5.07 2.04 -9.33
N ILE A 174 -4.45 2.64 -8.32
CA ILE A 174 -5.13 3.07 -7.08
C ILE A 174 -6.15 4.17 -7.34
N PHE A 175 -5.78 5.15 -8.15
CA PHE A 175 -6.62 6.24 -8.59
C PHE A 175 -7.80 5.72 -9.42
N ALA A 176 -7.53 4.82 -10.38
CA ALA A 176 -8.59 4.19 -11.17
C ALA A 176 -9.54 3.32 -10.33
N MET A 177 -9.02 2.57 -9.34
CA MET A 177 -9.87 1.88 -8.37
C MET A 177 -10.76 2.86 -7.61
N HIS A 178 -10.19 3.98 -7.16
CA HIS A 178 -10.92 5.00 -6.41
C HIS A 178 -12.04 5.66 -7.23
N ALA A 179 -11.78 5.94 -8.51
CA ALA A 179 -12.71 6.54 -9.46
C ALA A 179 -13.71 5.55 -10.08
N SER A 180 -13.50 4.24 -9.90
CA SER A 180 -14.35 3.20 -10.48
C SER A 180 -15.79 3.31 -9.97
N LYS A 181 -16.74 3.06 -10.87
CA LYS A 181 -18.17 2.93 -10.54
C LYS A 181 -18.61 1.47 -10.43
N ASP A 182 -17.71 0.53 -10.73
CA ASP A 182 -18.01 -0.90 -10.70
C ASP A 182 -18.14 -1.39 -9.25
N GLN A 183 -19.38 -1.74 -8.89
CA GLN A 183 -19.70 -2.24 -7.56
C GLN A 183 -19.03 -3.58 -7.27
N ASP A 184 -18.56 -4.35 -8.25
CA ASP A 184 -17.79 -5.58 -8.05
C ASP A 184 -16.35 -5.32 -7.63
N ILE A 185 -15.83 -4.13 -7.89
CA ILE A 185 -14.50 -3.67 -7.50
C ILE A 185 -14.57 -2.95 -6.16
N ILE A 186 -15.52 -2.02 -6.00
CA ILE A 186 -15.53 -1.07 -4.89
C ILE A 186 -16.88 -0.93 -4.19
N ARG A 187 -16.87 -0.25 -3.05
CA ARG A 187 -18.03 0.36 -2.40
C ARG A 187 -17.65 1.72 -1.82
N ARG A 188 -18.51 2.71 -1.98
CA ARG A 188 -18.35 4.05 -1.38
C ARG A 188 -18.99 4.08 0.00
N PHE A 189 -18.32 4.71 0.95
CA PHE A 189 -18.80 4.91 2.31
C PHE A 189 -18.54 6.34 2.73
N GLU A 190 -19.47 6.88 3.51
CA GLU A 190 -19.27 8.07 4.32
C GLU A 190 -19.02 7.59 5.75
N LEU A 191 -17.89 7.99 6.32
CA LEU A 191 -17.58 7.73 7.72
C LEU A 191 -18.27 8.78 8.59
N ASP A 192 -18.54 8.44 9.85
CA ASP A 192 -19.19 9.31 10.85
C ASP A 192 -18.51 10.69 11.02
N THR A 193 -17.28 10.84 10.54
CA THR A 193 -16.47 12.07 10.57
C THR A 193 -16.63 12.98 9.34
N TRP A 194 -17.67 12.81 8.52
CA TRP A 194 -17.85 13.51 7.23
C TRP A 194 -16.71 13.26 6.24
N GLU A 195 -15.97 12.16 6.43
CA GLU A 195 -14.89 11.76 5.54
C GLU A 195 -15.41 10.67 4.60
N HIS A 196 -15.37 10.93 3.31
CA HIS A 196 -15.72 9.94 2.30
C HIS A 196 -14.53 9.03 1.97
N CYS A 197 -14.83 7.76 1.71
CA CYS A 197 -13.84 6.80 1.29
C CYS A 197 -14.37 5.78 0.27
N THR A 198 -13.45 5.27 -0.53
CA THR A 198 -13.66 4.08 -1.36
C THR A 198 -13.07 2.88 -0.66
N THR A 199 -13.87 1.82 -0.48
CA THR A 199 -13.37 0.52 -0.06
C THR A 199 -13.25 -0.40 -1.27
N VAL A 200 -12.04 -0.91 -1.51
CA VAL A 200 -11.78 -1.89 -2.56
C VAL A 200 -12.01 -3.29 -2.00
N LYS A 201 -12.88 -4.05 -2.67
CA LYS A 201 -13.31 -5.37 -2.22
C LYS A 201 -12.14 -6.35 -2.17
N SER A 202 -12.19 -7.23 -1.17
CA SER A 202 -11.17 -8.24 -0.92
C SER A 202 -10.92 -9.15 -2.12
N GLN A 203 -11.99 -9.52 -2.84
CA GLN A 203 -11.91 -10.37 -4.03
C GLN A 203 -11.08 -9.70 -5.14
N PHE A 204 -11.32 -8.41 -5.39
CA PHE A 204 -10.60 -7.67 -6.40
C PHE A 204 -9.12 -7.51 -6.03
N LEU A 205 -8.82 -7.17 -4.77
CA LEU A 205 -7.44 -7.08 -4.28
C LEU A 205 -6.65 -8.38 -4.44
N ASN A 206 -7.32 -9.53 -4.36
CA ASN A 206 -6.67 -10.82 -4.57
C ASN A 206 -6.24 -10.99 -6.04
N LEU A 207 -6.91 -10.37 -7.01
CA LEU A 207 -6.48 -10.45 -8.41
C LEU A 207 -5.06 -9.92 -8.59
N PHE A 208 -4.64 -8.87 -7.90
CA PHE A 208 -3.27 -8.36 -8.00
C PHE A 208 -2.18 -9.38 -7.62
N ILE A 209 -2.47 -10.35 -6.74
CA ILE A 209 -1.51 -11.41 -6.42
C ILE A 209 -1.66 -12.62 -7.37
N PHE A 210 -2.90 -13.02 -7.69
CA PHE A 210 -3.17 -14.23 -8.48
C PHE A 210 -3.06 -13.98 -9.99
N ASN A 211 -3.77 -12.98 -10.49
CA ASN A 211 -3.95 -12.65 -11.91
C ASN A 211 -3.91 -11.12 -12.12
N PRO A 212 -2.73 -10.49 -11.92
CA PRO A 212 -2.59 -9.03 -12.00
C PRO A 212 -3.00 -8.47 -13.37
N GLU A 213 -2.83 -9.22 -14.44
CA GLU A 213 -3.25 -8.85 -15.79
C GLU A 213 -4.78 -8.67 -15.88
N GLU A 214 -5.56 -9.55 -15.23
CA GLU A 214 -7.01 -9.40 -15.16
C GLU A 214 -7.43 -8.19 -14.31
N ALA A 215 -6.72 -7.93 -13.21
CA ALA A 215 -6.96 -6.74 -12.40
C ALA A 215 -6.74 -5.44 -13.20
N ILE A 216 -5.66 -5.39 -13.98
CA ILE A 216 -5.31 -4.25 -14.84
C ILE A 216 -6.38 -4.04 -15.92
N LYS A 217 -6.81 -5.11 -16.61
CA LYS A 217 -7.87 -5.03 -17.64
C LYS A 217 -9.22 -4.59 -17.07
N LYS A 218 -9.57 -5.04 -15.87
CA LYS A 218 -10.80 -4.62 -15.18
C LYS A 218 -10.80 -3.13 -14.80
N LEU A 219 -9.62 -2.51 -14.72
CA LEU A 219 -9.45 -1.07 -14.54
C LEU A 219 -9.28 -0.33 -15.87
N GLU A 220 -9.57 -0.99 -17.00
CA GLU A 220 -9.56 -0.43 -18.36
C GLU A 220 -8.18 0.02 -18.85
N PHE A 221 -7.11 -0.53 -18.26
CA PHE A 221 -5.74 -0.31 -18.71
C PHE A 221 -5.26 -1.41 -19.67
N SER A 222 -4.35 -1.07 -20.57
CA SER A 222 -3.60 -2.06 -21.33
C SER A 222 -2.53 -2.71 -20.46
N CYS A 223 -2.43 -4.05 -20.51
CA CYS A 223 -1.36 -4.76 -19.79
C CYS A 223 0.04 -4.42 -20.33
N SER A 224 0.17 -3.94 -21.57
CA SER A 224 1.46 -3.52 -22.15
C SER A 224 2.10 -2.36 -21.41
N ASP A 225 1.30 -1.56 -20.71
CA ASP A 225 1.76 -0.33 -20.05
C ASP A 225 2.40 -0.65 -18.70
N PHE A 226 2.36 -1.93 -18.28
CA PHE A 226 2.81 -2.37 -16.97
C PHE A 226 3.86 -3.47 -17.06
N ILE A 227 4.86 -3.38 -16.19
CA ILE A 227 5.80 -4.47 -15.91
C ILE A 227 5.36 -5.13 -14.60
N ILE A 228 5.08 -6.43 -14.68
CA ILE A 228 4.68 -7.26 -13.55
C ILE A 228 5.86 -8.15 -13.15
N LYS A 229 6.30 -8.03 -11.89
CA LYS A 229 7.37 -8.85 -11.32
C LYS A 229 6.83 -9.66 -10.16
N ARG A 230 7.10 -10.97 -10.18
CA ARG A 230 6.77 -11.91 -9.10
C ARG A 230 8.03 -12.20 -8.31
N LEU A 231 8.09 -11.67 -7.09
CA LEU A 231 9.24 -11.70 -6.21
C LEU A 231 8.95 -12.38 -4.88
N VAL A 232 9.97 -12.88 -4.21
CA VAL A 232 9.84 -13.37 -2.83
C VAL A 232 10.75 -12.58 -1.91
N THR A 233 10.38 -12.45 -0.63
CA THR A 233 11.30 -11.91 0.36
C THR A 233 12.61 -12.72 0.41
N PRO A 234 13.75 -12.06 0.67
CA PRO A 234 15.05 -12.72 0.70
C PRO A 234 15.14 -13.81 1.76
N ASP A 235 15.97 -14.81 1.48
CA ASP A 235 16.23 -15.91 2.40
C ASP A 235 16.88 -15.39 3.68
N ASN A 236 16.41 -15.90 4.82
CA ASN A 236 16.88 -15.51 6.15
C ASN A 236 16.76 -14.01 6.47
N MET A 237 15.85 -13.29 5.80
CA MET A 237 15.55 -11.91 6.18
C MET A 237 15.09 -11.86 7.64
N THR A 238 15.67 -10.93 8.39
CA THR A 238 15.28 -10.67 9.78
C THR A 238 14.82 -9.23 9.91
N MET A 239 13.85 -8.99 10.79
CA MET A 239 13.43 -7.65 11.19
C MET A 239 13.35 -7.61 12.71
N GLU A 240 14.08 -6.69 13.34
CA GLU A 240 14.19 -6.61 14.81
C GLU A 240 14.60 -7.95 15.45
N GLY A 241 15.53 -8.68 14.83
CA GLY A 241 16.00 -9.99 15.30
C GLY A 241 15.01 -11.15 15.08
N LEU A 242 13.82 -10.89 14.53
CA LEU A 242 12.82 -11.91 14.18
C LEU A 242 13.01 -12.36 12.74
N LYS A 243 13.12 -13.67 12.52
CA LYS A 243 13.14 -14.24 11.18
C LYS A 243 11.79 -14.05 10.50
N LEU A 244 11.80 -13.50 9.29
CA LEU A 244 10.63 -13.37 8.44
C LEU A 244 10.46 -14.64 7.61
N ASP A 245 9.22 -15.10 7.51
CA ASP A 245 8.86 -16.13 6.54
C ASP A 245 9.03 -15.62 5.11
N LYS A 246 9.18 -16.55 4.15
CA LYS A 246 9.07 -16.21 2.74
C LYS A 246 7.66 -15.70 2.45
N ILE A 247 7.60 -14.45 1.99
CA ILE A 247 6.38 -13.74 1.60
C ILE A 247 6.45 -13.51 0.08
N PRO A 248 5.49 -14.03 -0.70
CA PRO A 248 5.38 -13.71 -2.11
C PRO A 248 4.89 -12.27 -2.27
N ILE A 249 5.47 -11.57 -3.23
CA ILE A 249 5.26 -10.17 -3.51
C ILE A 249 5.09 -10.00 -5.03
N VAL A 250 3.97 -9.41 -5.44
CA VAL A 250 3.81 -8.93 -6.82
C VAL A 250 4.11 -7.44 -6.87
N VAL A 251 5.01 -7.05 -7.75
CA VAL A 251 5.34 -5.65 -8.03
C VAL A 251 4.81 -5.30 -9.41
N ILE A 252 3.94 -4.29 -9.47
CA ILE A 252 3.39 -3.75 -10.69
C ILE A 252 3.98 -2.36 -10.87
N ASP A 253 4.68 -2.13 -11.98
CA ASP A 253 5.26 -0.83 -12.32
C ASP A 253 4.63 -0.33 -13.62
N HIS A 254 4.12 0.89 -13.60
CA HIS A 254 3.57 1.54 -14.78
C HIS A 254 4.73 2.18 -15.56
N VAL A 255 4.97 1.71 -16.78
CA VAL A 255 6.08 2.14 -17.64
C VAL A 255 5.87 3.57 -18.10
N THR A 256 4.68 3.87 -18.62
CA THR A 256 4.23 5.18 -19.13
C THR A 256 3.63 6.07 -18.04
N TYR A 257 4.11 5.94 -16.80
CA TYR A 257 3.53 6.62 -15.64
C TYR A 257 3.57 8.15 -15.77
N ALA A 258 4.67 8.71 -16.30
CA ALA A 258 4.79 10.15 -16.49
C ALA A 258 3.75 10.68 -17.50
N ASP A 259 3.55 9.98 -18.61
CA ASP A 259 2.55 10.33 -19.62
C ASP A 259 1.13 10.24 -19.04
N TRP A 260 0.87 9.22 -18.22
CA TRP A 260 -0.40 9.09 -17.49
C TRP A 260 -0.64 10.27 -16.54
N VAL A 261 0.37 10.72 -15.78
CA VAL A 261 0.23 11.90 -14.91
C VAL A 261 -0.12 13.15 -15.72
N GLN A 262 0.54 13.37 -16.86
CA GLN A 262 0.24 14.51 -17.73
C GLN A 262 -1.19 14.46 -18.27
N ASN A 263 -1.62 13.30 -18.78
CA ASN A 263 -2.90 13.19 -19.46
C ASN A 263 -4.10 13.10 -18.51
N GLU A 264 -3.95 12.40 -17.39
CA GLU A 264 -5.10 12.09 -16.53
C GLU A 264 -5.17 12.95 -15.27
N ILE A 265 -4.02 13.38 -14.74
CA ILE A 265 -3.96 14.11 -13.46
C ILE A 265 -3.85 15.61 -13.67
N MET A 266 -3.08 16.07 -14.66
CA MET A 266 -2.96 17.52 -14.89
C MET A 266 -4.20 18.09 -15.59
N HIS A 267 -4.78 17.38 -16.56
CA HIS A 267 -6.01 17.83 -17.22
C HIS A 267 -7.24 17.83 -16.31
N THR A 268 -7.33 16.90 -15.35
CA THR A 268 -8.44 16.92 -14.38
C THR A 268 -8.36 18.08 -13.38
N GLN A 269 -7.21 18.74 -13.23
CA GLN A 269 -7.08 19.93 -12.37
C GLN A 269 -7.47 21.24 -13.07
N GLU A 270 -7.50 21.28 -14.40
CA GLU A 270 -7.96 22.45 -15.17
C GLU A 270 -9.49 22.57 -15.16
N ASP A 271 -10.22 21.47 -14.94
CA ASP A 271 -11.69 21.39 -14.98
C ASP A 271 -12.37 21.44 -13.60
N VAL A 272 -11.63 21.59 -12.50
CA VAL A 272 -12.21 21.77 -11.16
C VAL A 272 -12.25 23.27 -10.84
N PRO A 273 -13.37 23.97 -11.07
CA PRO A 273 -13.53 25.33 -10.58
C PRO A 273 -13.48 25.30 -9.05
N PHE A 274 -12.54 26.06 -8.48
CA PHE A 274 -12.46 26.31 -7.05
C PHE A 274 -13.72 26.98 -6.51
#